data_AF-A0A9W8MPM4-F1
#
_entry.id   AF-A0A9W8MPM4-F1
#
_cell.length_a   1.000
_cell.length_b   1.000
_cell.length_c   1.000
_cell.angle_alpha   90.00
_cell.angle_beta   90.00
_cell.angle_gamma   90.00
#
_symmetry.space_group_name_H-M   'P 1'
#
loop_
_entity.id
_entity.type
_entity.pdbx_description
1 polymer ?
#
loop_
_entity_poly.entity_id
_entity_poly.type
_entity_poly.pdbx_seq_one_letter_code
_entity_poly.pdbx_strand_id
1 'polypeptide(L)'
;MVKSLSSCFIPDCVWRVRILPEEALVCDRANNSSLRQSMYGTHDAGFYGYSYMTGGFAGGHAEYVHVPRGYVSLSPILNHIPDEQALYLSDILPTSYRTVVDTGVGKADTVAIWGLDLISLYAAKWAQIKGTS
;
A
#
# COMPACT_ATOMS: atom_id res chain seq x y z
N MET A 1 -0.92 -1.74 15.26
CA MET A 1 -1.39 -2.75 14.29
C MET A 1 -2.81 -3.13 14.69
N VAL A 2 -3.82 -2.75 13.89
CA VAL A 2 -5.23 -2.97 14.26
C VAL A 2 -5.58 -4.43 14.00
N LYS A 3 -5.37 -5.28 15.01
CA LYS A 3 -6.02 -6.58 15.09
C LYS A 3 -7.51 -6.30 15.33
N SER A 4 -8.33 -6.57 14.31
CA SER A 4 -9.78 -6.78 14.37
C SER A 4 -10.47 -6.19 15.61
N LEU A 5 -11.08 -5.00 15.47
CA LEU A 5 -12.15 -4.59 16.38
C LEU A 5 -13.35 -5.51 16.09
N SER A 6 -13.46 -6.58 16.88
CA SER A 6 -14.43 -7.66 16.78
C SER A 6 -15.89 -7.26 17.13
N SER A 7 -16.29 -6.02 16.83
CA SER A 7 -17.64 -5.53 17.07
C SER A 7 -18.08 -4.49 16.04
N CYS A 8 -18.06 -4.85 14.76
CA CYS A 8 -18.95 -4.21 13.79
C CYS A 8 -19.67 -5.28 12.97
N PHE A 9 -20.99 -5.29 13.11
CA PHE A 9 -21.90 -6.38 12.84
C PHE A 9 -22.47 -6.24 11.43
N ILE A 10 -21.89 -6.93 10.43
CA ILE A 10 -22.56 -7.23 9.14
C ILE A 10 -22.14 -8.65 8.71
N PRO A 11 -23.08 -9.59 8.48
CA PRO A 11 -22.77 -11.00 8.27
C PRO A 11 -22.25 -11.26 6.84
N ASP A 12 -21.31 -12.19 6.74
CA ASP A 12 -20.88 -12.87 5.51
C ASP A 12 -20.21 -12.05 4.41
N CYS A 13 -19.05 -11.46 4.70
CA CYS A 13 -18.14 -11.02 3.64
C CYS A 13 -16.78 -11.72 3.72
N VAL A 14 -16.69 -12.90 3.10
CA VAL A 14 -15.41 -13.41 2.59
C VAL A 14 -15.01 -12.51 1.41
N TRP A 15 -14.27 -11.44 1.67
CA TRP A 15 -13.69 -10.63 0.60
C TRP A 15 -12.49 -11.36 0.02
N ARG A 16 -12.73 -12.06 -1.10
CA ARG A 16 -11.68 -12.62 -1.93
C ARG A 16 -10.99 -11.44 -2.64
N VAL A 17 -9.86 -10.99 -2.12
CA VAL A 17 -9.07 -9.91 -2.76
C VAL A 17 -8.48 -10.46 -4.05
N ARG A 18 -9.08 -10.06 -5.18
CA ARG A 18 -8.42 -10.11 -6.49
C ARG A 18 -7.68 -8.77 -6.60
N ILE A 19 -6.35 -8.79 -6.53
CA ILE A 19 -5.55 -7.61 -6.90
C ILE A 19 -5.78 -7.41 -8.40
N LEU A 20 -6.65 -6.46 -8.74
CA LEU A 20 -6.86 -6.04 -10.11
C LEU A 20 -5.72 -5.10 -10.49
N PRO A 21 -5.06 -5.30 -11.65
CA PRO A 21 -3.92 -4.49 -12.08
C PRO A 21 -4.25 -3.00 -12.31
N GLU A 22 -5.52 -2.59 -12.23
CA GLU A 22 -5.99 -1.23 -12.49
C GLU A 22 -6.35 -0.39 -11.25
N GLU A 23 -6.34 -0.94 -10.03
CA GLU A 23 -6.65 -0.14 -8.85
C GLU A 23 -5.39 0.54 -8.29
N ALA A 24 -5.40 1.88 -8.32
CA ALA A 24 -4.29 2.68 -7.83
C ALA A 24 -4.07 2.45 -6.33
N LEU A 25 -2.80 2.30 -5.93
CA LEU A 25 -2.38 2.26 -4.51
C LEU A 25 -2.68 3.58 -3.76
N VAL A 26 -3.14 4.59 -4.48
CA VAL A 26 -3.19 6.00 -4.10
C VAL A 26 -4.60 6.51 -4.36
N CYS A 27 -5.28 6.98 -3.31
CA CYS A 27 -6.59 7.63 -3.42
C CYS A 27 -6.43 9.13 -3.20
N ASP A 28 -6.55 9.93 -4.26
CA ASP A 28 -6.50 11.40 -4.23
C ASP A 28 -7.58 12.01 -3.31
N ARG A 29 -8.75 11.36 -3.21
CA ARG A 29 -9.84 11.77 -2.31
C ARG A 29 -9.55 11.53 -0.82
N ALA A 30 -8.40 10.97 -0.47
CA ALA A 30 -7.97 10.84 0.92
C ALA A 30 -7.28 12.11 1.44
N ASN A 31 -6.83 13.01 0.57
CA ASN A 31 -6.09 14.22 0.96
C ASN A 31 -6.75 15.49 0.41
N ASN A 32 -7.33 16.30 1.29
CA ASN A 32 -7.92 17.59 0.90
C ASN A 32 -6.96 18.78 1.11
N SER A 33 -5.64 18.55 1.10
CA SER A 33 -4.66 19.61 1.33
C SER A 33 -4.62 20.60 0.16
N SER A 34 -5.01 21.85 0.45
CA SER A 34 -4.89 22.96 -0.51
C SER A 34 -3.43 23.29 -0.84
N LEU A 35 -2.50 22.99 0.07
CA LEU A 35 -1.07 23.20 -0.15
C LEU A 35 -0.54 22.30 -1.27
N ARG A 36 -0.89 21.01 -1.25
CA ARG A 36 -0.51 20.05 -2.30
C ARG A 36 -1.05 20.49 -3.66
N GLN A 37 -2.33 20.86 -3.69
CA GLN A 37 -2.99 21.38 -4.89
C GLN A 37 -2.30 22.66 -5.41
N SER A 38 -1.90 23.58 -4.54
CA SER A 38 -1.19 24.81 -4.93
C SER A 38 0.20 24.56 -5.48
N MET A 39 0.92 23.55 -4.97
CA MET A 39 2.31 23.29 -5.38
C MET A 39 2.41 22.38 -6.61
N TYR A 40 1.52 21.39 -6.72
CA TYR A 40 1.61 20.32 -7.72
C TYR A 40 0.42 20.27 -8.68
N GLY A 41 -0.60 21.12 -8.50
CA GLY A 41 -1.77 21.19 -9.39
C GLY A 41 -2.77 20.04 -9.24
N THR A 42 -2.51 19.09 -8.35
CA THR A 42 -3.38 17.95 -8.04
C THR A 42 -3.35 17.60 -6.56
N HIS A 43 -4.36 16.86 -6.10
CA HIS A 43 -4.31 16.14 -4.82
C HIS A 43 -3.56 14.82 -4.99
N ASP A 44 -3.04 14.29 -3.89
CA ASP A 44 -2.35 12.99 -3.83
C ASP A 44 -2.98 12.13 -2.72
N ALA A 45 -2.49 10.94 -2.41
CA ALA A 45 -2.97 10.19 -1.27
C ALA A 45 -2.71 10.88 0.07
N GLY A 46 -3.49 10.44 1.07
CA GLY A 46 -3.24 10.72 2.47
C GLY A 46 -2.18 9.78 3.03
N PHE A 47 -1.19 10.32 3.75
CA PHE A 47 -0.15 9.52 4.41
C PHE A 47 -0.20 9.73 5.92
N TYR A 48 -0.19 8.61 6.68
CA TYR A 48 -0.21 8.62 8.14
C TYR A 48 1.16 9.06 8.70
N GLY A 49 1.15 10.01 9.62
CA GLY A 49 2.36 10.46 10.32
C GLY A 49 3.29 11.31 9.46
N TYR A 50 2.77 11.91 8.39
CA TYR A 50 3.52 12.78 7.50
C TYR A 50 3.03 14.24 7.60
N SER A 51 3.44 15.09 6.66
CA SER A 51 3.13 16.52 6.68
C SER A 51 1.64 16.84 6.41
N TYR A 52 1.24 18.07 6.73
CA TYR A 52 -0.07 18.62 6.35
C TYR A 52 -0.28 18.73 4.83
N MET A 53 0.78 18.62 4.03
CA MET A 53 0.68 18.52 2.57
C MET A 53 0.01 17.20 2.15
N THR A 54 0.13 16.15 2.94
CA THR A 54 -0.38 14.80 2.62
C THR A 54 -1.53 14.40 3.52
N GLY A 55 -2.38 15.37 3.87
CA GLY A 55 -3.60 15.17 4.66
C GLY A 55 -3.45 15.40 6.17
N GLY A 56 -2.22 15.48 6.70
CA GLY A 56 -1.99 15.76 8.13
C GLY A 56 -2.52 14.68 9.07
N PHE A 57 -2.58 13.43 8.61
CA PHE A 57 -3.07 12.31 9.42
C PHE A 57 -2.07 11.93 10.52
N ALA A 58 -2.58 11.61 11.71
CA ALA A 58 -1.78 11.08 12.79
C ALA A 58 -1.11 9.74 12.39
N GLY A 59 0.11 9.52 12.84
CA GLY A 59 0.91 8.33 12.50
C GLY A 59 0.49 7.06 13.24
N GLY A 60 1.08 5.93 12.82
CA GLY A 60 0.82 4.61 13.41
C GLY A 60 1.58 4.29 14.70
N HIS A 61 2.52 5.15 15.11
CA HIS A 61 3.31 4.98 16.35
C HIS A 61 2.51 5.44 17.57
N ALA A 62 1.38 4.78 17.81
CA ALA A 62 0.46 5.05 18.91
C ALA A 62 -0.27 3.76 19.28
N GLU A 63 -0.89 3.75 20.46
CA GLU A 63 -1.72 2.63 20.91
C GLU A 63 -2.97 2.45 20.04
N TYR A 64 -3.47 3.56 19.47
CA TYR A 64 -4.64 3.61 18.60
C TYR A 64 -4.35 4.43 17.35
N VAL A 65 -4.90 4.01 16.21
CA VAL A 65 -4.77 4.71 14.93
C VAL A 65 -6.17 4.96 14.39
N HIS A 66 -6.43 6.22 14.03
CA HIS A 66 -7.67 6.58 13.34
C HIS A 66 -7.50 6.31 11.84
N VAL A 67 -8.34 5.44 11.28
CA VAL A 67 -8.31 5.06 9.86
C VAL A 67 -9.56 5.60 9.16
N PRO A 68 -9.46 6.71 8.42
CA PRO A 68 -10.56 7.20 7.60
C PRO A 68 -10.94 6.17 6.54
N ARG A 69 -12.24 5.98 6.30
CA ARG A 69 -12.76 5.04 5.29
C ARG A 69 -12.17 3.62 5.40
N GLY A 70 -12.13 3.07 6.61
CA GLY A 70 -11.56 1.74 6.87
C GLY A 70 -12.10 0.60 6.00
N TYR A 71 -13.31 0.72 5.44
CA TYR A 71 -13.89 -0.28 4.53
C TYR A 71 -13.15 -0.41 3.18
N VAL A 72 -12.39 0.61 2.75
CA VAL A 72 -11.54 0.54 1.55
C VAL A 72 -10.06 0.39 1.90
N SER A 73 -9.63 0.89 3.06
CA SER A 73 -8.21 0.94 3.42
C SER A 73 -7.73 -0.24 4.28
N LEU A 74 -8.63 -1.00 4.90
CA LEU A 74 -8.28 -2.13 5.75
C LEU A 74 -8.68 -3.44 5.09
N SER A 75 -7.76 -4.39 5.12
CA SER A 75 -8.00 -5.77 4.72
C SER A 75 -7.71 -6.70 5.90
N PRO A 76 -8.55 -7.71 6.18
CA PRO A 76 -8.29 -8.65 7.25
C PRO A 76 -7.05 -9.49 6.92
N ILE A 77 -6.12 -9.58 7.87
CA ILE A 77 -4.95 -10.44 7.77
C ILE A 77 -5.38 -11.88 8.12
N LEU A 78 -4.86 -12.85 7.37
CA LEU A 78 -5.12 -14.26 7.64
C LEU A 78 -4.44 -14.69 8.95
N ASN A 79 -5.18 -15.39 9.83
CA ASN A 79 -4.73 -15.73 11.19
C ASN A 79 -3.41 -16.53 11.28
N HIS A 80 -2.99 -17.19 10.19
CA HIS A 80 -1.75 -17.98 10.16
C HIS A 80 -0.51 -17.16 9.75
N ILE A 81 -0.69 -15.93 9.29
CA ILE A 81 0.39 -15.04 8.89
C ILE A 81 0.85 -14.27 10.14
N PRO A 82 2.14 -14.34 10.52
CA PRO A 82 2.67 -13.54 11.61
C PRO A 82 2.50 -12.04 11.36
N ASP A 83 2.19 -11.29 12.41
CA ASP A 83 2.01 -9.84 12.38
C ASP A 83 3.21 -9.13 11.74
N GLU A 84 4.43 -9.53 12.07
CA GLU A 84 5.67 -8.95 11.57
C GLU A 84 5.83 -9.14 10.05
N GLN A 85 5.30 -10.24 9.50
CA GLN A 85 5.29 -10.48 8.07
C GLN A 85 4.17 -9.69 7.39
N ALA A 86 3.00 -9.63 8.02
CA ALA A 86 1.87 -8.87 7.51
C ALA A 86 2.16 -7.36 7.46
N LEU A 87 3.07 -6.87 8.31
CA LEU A 87 3.49 -5.47 8.31
C LEU A 87 4.04 -5.03 6.94
N TYR A 88 4.76 -5.90 6.23
CA TYR A 88 5.32 -5.56 4.91
C TYR A 88 4.25 -5.34 3.83
N LEU A 89 3.02 -5.83 4.02
CA LEU A 89 1.90 -5.58 3.11
C LEU A 89 1.39 -4.14 3.16
N SER A 90 1.77 -3.36 4.18
CA SER A 90 1.29 -1.99 4.32
C SER A 90 1.96 -1.00 3.37
N ASP A 91 3.19 -1.28 2.92
CA ASP A 91 3.96 -0.38 2.05
C ASP A 91 4.95 -1.15 1.16
N ILE A 92 5.92 -1.84 1.75
CA ILE A 92 7.08 -2.38 1.03
C ILE A 92 6.69 -3.34 -0.10
N LEU A 93 5.82 -4.32 0.18
CA LEU A 93 5.37 -5.29 -0.82
C LEU A 93 4.52 -4.68 -1.94
N PRO A 94 3.45 -3.90 -1.64
CA PRO A 94 2.69 -3.26 -2.71
C PRO A 94 3.51 -2.25 -3.50
N THR A 95 4.36 -1.46 -2.86
CA THR A 95 5.24 -0.49 -3.52
C THR A 95 6.21 -1.19 -4.48
N SER A 96 6.93 -2.21 -4.01
CA SER A 96 7.86 -2.97 -4.86
C SER A 96 7.14 -3.70 -6.00
N TYR A 97 5.97 -4.28 -5.77
CA TYR A 97 5.18 -4.91 -6.82
C TYR A 97 4.76 -3.90 -7.88
N ARG A 98 4.30 -2.71 -7.46
CA ARG A 98 3.89 -1.64 -8.37
C ARG A 98 5.01 -1.21 -9.30
N THR A 99 6.26 -1.11 -8.80
CA THR A 99 7.41 -0.76 -9.66
C THR A 99 7.60 -1.72 -10.83
N VAL A 100 7.37 -3.02 -10.63
CA VAL A 100 7.53 -4.05 -11.68
C VAL A 100 6.29 -4.15 -12.60
N VAL A 101 5.12 -3.76 -12.12
CA VAL A 101 3.91 -3.70 -12.94
C VAL A 101 3.93 -2.48 -13.84
N ASP A 102 4.22 -1.30 -13.31
CA ASP A 102 4.18 -0.03 -14.04
C ASP A 102 5.28 0.08 -15.10
N THR A 103 6.43 -0.56 -14.88
CA THR A 103 7.51 -0.64 -15.87
C THR A 103 7.17 -1.52 -17.07
N GLY A 104 6.08 -2.30 -17.01
CA GLY A 104 5.66 -3.17 -18.11
C GLY A 104 6.55 -4.39 -18.34
N VAL A 105 7.44 -4.70 -17.38
CA VAL A 105 8.39 -5.81 -17.46
C VAL A 105 7.67 -7.14 -17.70
N GLY A 106 8.18 -7.89 -18.69
CA GLY A 106 7.68 -9.17 -19.17
C GLY A 106 8.72 -10.30 -19.11
N LYS A 107 8.37 -11.46 -19.68
CA LYS A 107 9.25 -12.63 -19.71
C LYS A 107 10.44 -12.38 -20.63
N ALA A 108 11.62 -12.83 -20.21
CA ALA A 108 12.89 -12.68 -20.93
C ALA A 108 13.42 -11.25 -21.08
N ASP A 109 12.82 -10.27 -20.39
CA ASP A 109 13.42 -8.94 -20.29
C ASP A 109 14.63 -8.96 -19.34
N THR A 110 15.62 -8.12 -19.64
CA THR A 110 16.75 -7.84 -18.74
C THR A 110 16.44 -6.59 -17.93
N VAL A 111 16.39 -6.71 -16.61
CA VAL A 111 16.01 -5.62 -15.71
C VAL A 111 17.22 -5.17 -14.90
N ALA A 112 17.49 -3.86 -14.91
CA ALA A 112 18.45 -3.24 -14.00
C ALA A 112 17.70 -2.57 -12.85
N ILE A 113 18.14 -2.82 -11.61
CA ILE A 113 17.59 -2.19 -10.41
C ILE A 113 18.67 -1.32 -9.78
N TRP A 114 18.38 -0.04 -9.60
CA TRP A 114 19.31 0.92 -9.02
C TRP A 114 18.91 1.25 -7.58
N GLY A 115 19.52 0.53 -6.63
CA GLY A 115 19.22 0.64 -5.21
C GLY A 115 19.42 -0.70 -4.50
N LEU A 116 19.72 -0.67 -3.19
CA LEU A 116 19.87 -1.87 -2.35
C LEU A 116 19.08 -1.73 -1.04
N ASP A 117 17.89 -1.19 -1.14
CA ASP A 117 16.91 -1.12 -0.06
C ASP A 117 15.90 -2.28 -0.14
N LEU A 118 14.99 -2.36 0.84
CA LEU A 118 14.00 -3.43 0.91
C LEU A 118 13.06 -3.45 -0.30
N ILE A 119 12.64 -2.29 -0.82
CA ILE A 119 11.78 -2.19 -2.00
C ILE A 119 12.52 -2.74 -3.22
N SER A 120 13.77 -2.36 -3.41
CA SER A 120 14.63 -2.84 -4.51
C SER A 120 14.84 -4.36 -4.47
N LEU A 121 15.06 -4.93 -3.28
CA LEU A 121 15.20 -6.39 -3.11
C LEU A 121 13.90 -7.15 -3.46
N TYR A 122 12.75 -6.64 -3.04
CA TYR A 122 11.47 -7.24 -3.42
C TYR A 122 11.13 -7.01 -4.89
N ALA A 123 11.50 -5.87 -5.48
CA ALA A 123 11.33 -5.61 -6.91
C ALA A 123 12.12 -6.62 -7.75
N ALA A 124 13.36 -6.94 -7.36
CA ALA A 124 14.14 -8.00 -8.00
C ALA A 124 13.42 -9.36 -7.92
N LYS A 125 12.85 -9.67 -6.75
CA LYS A 125 12.09 -10.91 -6.55
C LYS A 125 10.83 -10.96 -7.43
N TRP A 126 10.10 -9.86 -7.54
CA TRP A 126 8.91 -9.77 -8.40
C TRP A 126 9.26 -9.90 -9.88
N ALA A 127 10.36 -9.28 -10.32
CA ALA A 127 10.86 -9.42 -11.68
C ALA A 127 11.21 -10.88 -12.00
N GLN A 128 11.94 -11.56 -11.10
CA GLN A 128 12.23 -13.00 -11.23
C GLN A 128 10.95 -13.85 -11.31
N ILE A 129 9.93 -13.57 -10.50
CA ILE A 129 8.63 -14.27 -10.55
C ILE A 129 7.93 -14.04 -11.89
N LYS A 130 8.07 -12.85 -12.48
CA LYS A 130 7.56 -12.55 -13.83
C LYS A 130 8.34 -13.24 -14.95
N GLY A 131 9.52 -13.81 -14.67
CA GLY A 131 10.32 -14.58 -15.63
C GLY A 131 11.36 -13.75 -16.38
N THR A 132 11.87 -12.68 -15.78
CA THR A 132 13.02 -11.91 -16.27
C THR A 132 14.34 -12.59 -15.88
N SER A 133 15.42 -12.26 -16.59
CA SER A 133 16.80 -12.66 -16.26
C SER A 133 17.59 -11.52 -15.64
#